data_AF-A0A183VFD2-F1
#
_entry.id   AF-A0A183VFD2-F1
#
_cell.length_a   1.000
_cell.length_b   1.000
_cell.length_c   1.000
_cell.angle_alpha   90.00
_cell.angle_beta   90.00
_cell.angle_gamma   90.00
#
_symmetry.space_group_name_H-M   'P 1'
#
loop_
_entity.id
_entity.type
_entity.pdbx_description
1 polymer ?
#
loop_
_entity_poly.entity_id
_entity_poly.type
_entity_poly.pdbx_seq_one_letter_code
_entity_poly.pdbx_strand_id
1 'polypeptide(L)'
;LYRDGIAFIDQFFVMPEYRKLGIGRQLFEAIFDENLRKDYNVGLHSEVAISDYYNKKHGFSHFNDVFIDVIRITNILERSSRNKNFRTTTNAIEALDDVCKFDARIWKKSRKVFLSEWIQRKDARFLAVYINGEMFGYGVIRHATSKSGYLFGPIYAINDEAFLTLFDGLVESVENDAVIELRSPSINSARLHQLLDNRATLNNYSKYITQYTKSVPECNYEPVYAITDTSIPV
;
A
#
# COMPACT_ATOMS: atom_id res chain seq x y z
N LEU A 1 11.63 -14.06 6.04
CA LEU A 1 10.58 -13.43 6.88
C LEU A 1 11.23 -12.33 7.72
N TYR A 2 10.54 -11.20 7.91
CA TYR A 2 11.10 -10.02 8.57
C TYR A 2 11.55 -10.34 10.00
N ARG A 3 12.65 -9.74 10.45
CA ARG A 3 13.17 -9.93 11.83
C ARG A 3 12.31 -9.23 12.89
N ASP A 4 11.23 -8.58 12.50
CA ASP A 4 10.37 -7.78 13.36
C ASP A 4 9.24 -8.61 14.01
N GLY A 5 9.22 -9.92 13.78
CA GLY A 5 8.23 -10.84 14.34
C GLY A 5 6.87 -10.79 13.65
N ILE A 6 6.76 -10.17 12.48
CA ILE A 6 5.52 -10.17 11.67
C ILE A 6 5.76 -10.93 10.36
N ALA A 7 4.79 -11.78 10.02
CA ALA A 7 4.67 -12.38 8.70
C ALA A 7 3.34 -11.94 8.07
N PHE A 8 3.29 -11.86 6.75
CA PHE A 8 2.07 -11.49 6.04
C PHE A 8 1.78 -12.53 4.97
N ILE A 9 0.56 -13.06 4.96
CA ILE A 9 0.10 -14.01 3.94
C ILE A 9 -0.74 -13.23 2.94
N ASP A 10 -0.33 -13.29 1.68
CA ASP A 10 -1.05 -12.70 0.55
C ASP A 10 -0.81 -13.53 -0.72
N GLN A 11 -1.53 -13.20 -1.79
CA GLN A 11 -1.30 -13.66 -3.16
C GLN A 11 -1.28 -15.19 -3.36
N PHE A 12 -2.31 -15.89 -2.89
CA PHE A 12 -2.59 -17.25 -3.38
C PHE A 12 -3.82 -17.25 -4.29
N PHE A 13 -3.75 -18.04 -5.36
CA PHE A 13 -4.80 -18.09 -6.37
C PHE A 13 -5.05 -19.54 -6.78
N VAL A 14 -6.34 -19.86 -6.97
CA VAL A 14 -6.77 -21.13 -7.55
C VAL A 14 -7.47 -20.84 -8.86
N MET A 15 -6.97 -21.45 -9.94
CA MET A 15 -7.59 -21.35 -11.27
C MET A 15 -9.07 -21.73 -11.19
N PRO A 16 -9.96 -21.02 -11.91
CA PRO A 16 -11.41 -21.22 -11.82
C PRO A 16 -11.87 -22.69 -11.89
N GLU A 17 -11.28 -23.48 -12.78
CA GLU A 17 -11.56 -24.90 -13.01
C GLU A 17 -11.23 -25.82 -11.81
N TYR A 18 -10.36 -25.38 -10.89
CA TYR A 18 -9.96 -26.13 -9.69
C TYR A 18 -10.59 -25.60 -8.40
N ARG A 19 -11.49 -24.62 -8.48
CA ARG A 19 -12.18 -24.07 -7.29
C ARG A 19 -13.19 -25.07 -6.72
N LYS A 20 -13.57 -24.86 -5.46
CA LYS A 20 -14.49 -25.73 -4.68
C LYS A 20 -13.99 -27.16 -4.42
N LEU A 21 -12.74 -27.47 -4.80
CA LEU A 21 -12.06 -28.74 -4.49
C LEU A 21 -11.24 -28.69 -3.18
N GLY A 22 -11.32 -27.60 -2.41
CA GLY A 22 -10.54 -27.42 -1.20
C GLY A 22 -9.05 -27.10 -1.41
N ILE A 23 -8.59 -26.94 -2.66
CA ILE A 23 -7.19 -26.65 -3.00
C ILE A 23 -6.71 -25.34 -2.37
N GLY A 24 -7.51 -24.27 -2.41
CA GLY A 24 -7.13 -22.98 -1.80
C GLY A 24 -6.86 -23.08 -0.31
N ARG A 25 -7.66 -23.90 0.40
CA ARG A 25 -7.43 -24.21 1.81
C ARG A 25 -6.12 -24.97 2.02
N GLN A 26 -5.84 -25.98 1.19
CA GLN A 26 -4.59 -26.74 1.28
C GLN A 26 -3.37 -25.86 1.04
N LEU A 27 -3.42 -24.97 0.05
CA LEU A 27 -2.35 -23.99 -0.20
C LEU A 27 -2.14 -23.07 1.01
N PHE A 28 -3.22 -22.54 1.57
CA PHE A 28 -3.16 -21.69 2.74
C PHE A 28 -2.58 -22.44 3.96
N GLU A 29 -3.09 -23.63 4.27
CA GLU A 29 -2.64 -24.45 5.41
C GLU A 29 -1.19 -24.92 5.25
N ALA A 30 -0.70 -25.12 4.03
CA ALA A 30 0.70 -25.47 3.77
C ALA A 30 1.66 -24.30 4.05
N ILE A 31 1.24 -23.05 3.80
CA ILE A 31 2.03 -21.85 4.11
C ILE A 31 1.90 -21.49 5.59
N PHE A 32 0.69 -21.61 6.13
CA PHE A 32 0.34 -21.24 7.49
C PHE A 32 0.55 -22.39 8.48
N ASP A 33 1.78 -22.94 8.48
CA ASP A 33 2.17 -24.07 9.31
C ASP A 33 2.42 -23.68 10.78
N GLU A 34 2.73 -24.68 11.62
CA GLU A 34 2.96 -24.48 13.05
C GLU A 34 4.19 -23.61 13.34
N ASN A 35 5.24 -23.70 12.51
CA ASN A 35 6.47 -22.92 12.72
C ASN A 35 6.19 -21.44 12.47
N LEU A 36 5.51 -21.11 11.38
CA LEU A 36 5.12 -19.73 11.06
C LEU A 36 4.26 -19.14 12.18
N ARG A 37 3.27 -19.90 12.67
CA ARG A 37 2.38 -19.48 13.76
C ARG A 37 3.12 -19.27 15.08
N LYS A 38 4.09 -20.13 15.38
CA LYS A 38 4.90 -20.04 16.60
C LYS A 38 5.79 -18.80 16.57
N ASP A 39 6.50 -18.59 15.48
CA ASP A 39 7.58 -17.60 15.41
C ASP A 39 7.08 -16.20 15.07
N TYR A 40 5.92 -16.06 14.41
CA TYR A 40 5.44 -14.78 13.89
C TYR A 40 4.03 -14.41 14.36
N ASN A 41 3.76 -13.12 14.46
CA ASN A 41 2.42 -12.57 14.37
C ASN A 41 2.04 -12.51 12.89
N VAL A 42 1.08 -13.32 12.47
CA VAL A 42 0.75 -13.47 11.06
C VAL A 42 -0.44 -12.59 10.72
N GLY A 43 -0.28 -11.71 9.73
CA GLY A 43 -1.34 -10.85 9.21
C GLY A 43 -1.81 -11.30 7.83
N LEU A 44 -3.03 -10.91 7.48
CA LEU A 44 -3.55 -10.96 6.11
C LEU A 44 -4.54 -9.80 5.89
N HIS A 45 -4.74 -9.43 4.62
CA HIS A 45 -5.90 -8.64 4.20
C HIS A 45 -6.98 -9.59 3.68
N SER A 46 -8.19 -9.43 4.18
CA SER A 46 -9.34 -10.22 3.75
C SER A 46 -10.41 -9.31 3.20
N GLU A 47 -11.14 -9.76 2.17
CA GLU A 47 -12.45 -9.16 1.89
C GLU A 47 -13.32 -9.26 3.15
N VAL A 48 -14.11 -8.22 3.42
CA VAL A 48 -14.95 -8.16 4.63
C VAL A 48 -15.88 -9.37 4.70
N ALA A 49 -16.42 -9.82 3.56
CA ALA A 49 -17.35 -10.94 3.49
C ALA A 49 -16.72 -12.30 3.86
N ILE A 50 -15.39 -12.46 3.75
CA ILE A 50 -14.70 -13.73 4.03
C ILE A 50 -13.84 -13.67 5.30
N SER A 51 -13.74 -12.51 5.95
CA SER A 51 -12.88 -12.28 7.11
C SER A 51 -13.17 -13.19 8.30
N ASP A 52 -14.45 -13.46 8.54
CA ASP A 52 -14.91 -14.34 9.61
C ASP A 52 -14.48 -15.81 9.42
N TYR A 53 -14.26 -16.25 8.17
CA TYR A 53 -13.71 -17.57 7.88
C TYR A 53 -12.31 -17.73 8.48
N TYR A 54 -11.42 -16.75 8.25
CA TYR A 54 -10.03 -16.81 8.75
C TYR A 54 -9.97 -16.70 10.28
N ASN A 55 -10.87 -15.91 10.88
CA ASN A 55 -11.02 -15.85 12.33
C ASN A 55 -11.37 -17.25 12.88
N LYS A 56 -12.47 -17.84 12.42
CA LYS A 56 -13.00 -19.11 12.93
C LYS A 56 -12.13 -20.32 12.62
N LYS A 57 -11.48 -20.36 11.45
CA LYS A 57 -10.71 -21.53 10.99
C LYS A 57 -9.24 -21.48 11.34
N HIS A 58 -8.67 -20.29 11.37
CA HIS A 58 -7.22 -20.11 11.39
C HIS A 58 -6.73 -19.23 12.54
N GLY A 59 -7.64 -18.65 13.35
CA GLY A 59 -7.29 -17.88 14.55
C GLY A 59 -6.81 -16.46 14.26
N PHE A 60 -7.18 -15.89 13.11
CA PHE A 60 -6.93 -14.49 12.81
C PHE A 60 -7.96 -13.60 13.52
N SER A 61 -7.90 -13.57 14.85
CA SER A 61 -8.91 -12.98 15.73
C SER A 61 -8.64 -11.53 16.15
N HIS A 62 -7.53 -10.94 15.71
CA HIS A 62 -7.14 -9.57 16.07
C HIS A 62 -7.34 -8.65 14.86
N PHE A 63 -8.46 -7.94 14.84
CA PHE A 63 -8.85 -7.10 13.71
C PHE A 63 -8.28 -5.69 13.85
N ASN A 64 -7.77 -5.17 12.75
CA ASN A 64 -7.41 -3.76 12.67
C ASN A 64 -8.67 -2.91 12.59
N ASP A 65 -8.72 -1.81 13.34
CA ASP A 65 -9.85 -0.88 13.34
C ASP A 65 -9.92 -0.08 12.02
N VAL A 66 -8.79 0.04 11.33
CA VAL A 66 -8.68 0.75 10.06
C VAL A 66 -8.78 -0.24 8.90
N PHE A 67 -9.85 -0.10 8.11
CA PHE A 67 -10.02 -0.85 6.86
C PHE A 67 -9.15 -0.25 5.77
N ILE A 68 -8.98 -1.00 4.68
CA ILE A 68 -8.29 -0.55 3.48
C ILE A 68 -9.30 -0.47 2.34
N ASP A 69 -9.56 0.73 1.84
CA ASP A 69 -10.39 0.96 0.66
C ASP A 69 -9.52 0.84 -0.60
N VAL A 70 -9.99 0.09 -1.60
CA VAL A 70 -9.38 0.06 -2.93
C VAL A 70 -10.06 1.10 -3.79
N ILE A 71 -9.28 2.09 -4.22
CA ILE A 71 -9.76 3.24 -4.98
C ILE A 71 -9.15 3.20 -6.37
N ARG A 72 -9.98 3.43 -7.38
CA ARG A 72 -9.54 3.59 -8.77
C ARG A 72 -9.64 5.06 -9.18
N ILE A 73 -8.55 5.57 -9.70
CA ILE A 73 -8.41 6.90 -10.29
C ILE A 73 -8.44 6.75 -11.81
N THR A 74 -9.32 7.49 -12.47
CA THR A 74 -9.45 7.57 -13.93
C THR A 74 -9.66 9.02 -14.35
N ASN A 75 -9.59 9.31 -15.65
CA ASN A 75 -9.83 10.65 -16.21
C ASN A 75 -8.97 11.72 -15.51
N ILE A 76 -7.64 11.57 -15.53
CA ILE A 76 -6.74 12.56 -14.91
C ILE A 76 -6.76 13.81 -15.80
N LEU A 77 -7.50 14.83 -15.38
CA LEU A 77 -7.81 16.04 -16.14
C LEU A 77 -6.69 17.08 -16.04
N GLU A 78 -6.13 17.23 -14.84
CA GLU A 78 -5.14 18.27 -14.54
C GLU A 78 -3.87 17.66 -13.95
N ARG A 79 -2.76 17.83 -14.68
CA ARG A 79 -1.41 17.60 -14.17
C ARG A 79 -0.90 18.97 -13.77
N SER A 80 -1.14 19.36 -12.53
CA SER A 80 -0.86 20.72 -12.11
C SER A 80 0.65 21.00 -12.12
N SER A 81 1.04 22.26 -12.23
CA SER A 81 2.46 22.60 -12.11
C SER A 81 2.89 22.34 -10.67
N ARG A 82 3.81 21.39 -10.47
CA ARG A 82 4.41 21.05 -9.17
C ARG A 82 4.64 22.30 -8.31
N ASN A 83 4.23 22.23 -7.04
CA ASN A 83 4.48 23.30 -6.09
C ASN A 83 5.99 23.54 -5.95
N LYS A 84 6.44 24.72 -6.38
CA LYS A 84 7.88 25.08 -6.45
C LYS A 84 8.54 25.21 -5.07
N ASN A 85 7.76 25.22 -3.99
CA ASN A 85 8.29 25.22 -2.62
C ASN A 85 8.92 23.87 -2.25
N PHE A 86 8.52 22.79 -2.91
CA PHE A 86 9.11 21.47 -2.70
C PHE A 86 10.27 21.23 -3.67
N ARG A 87 11.41 20.81 -3.12
CA ARG A 87 12.44 20.14 -3.90
C ARG A 87 12.04 18.69 -4.10
N THR A 88 12.12 18.18 -5.32
CA THR A 88 11.84 16.77 -5.62
C THR A 88 13.09 16.01 -6.04
N THR A 89 13.11 14.70 -5.81
CA THR A 89 14.16 13.81 -6.33
C THR A 89 13.56 12.47 -6.74
N THR A 90 14.07 11.93 -7.86
CA THR A 90 13.79 10.56 -8.32
C THR A 90 14.96 9.63 -8.00
N ASN A 91 16.05 10.13 -7.39
CA ASN A 91 17.21 9.34 -6.99
C ASN A 91 16.89 8.54 -5.72
N ALA A 92 16.38 7.32 -5.92
CA ALA A 92 15.98 6.42 -4.85
C ALA A 92 17.13 6.03 -3.91
N ILE A 93 18.36 5.90 -4.44
CA ILE A 93 19.54 5.53 -3.64
C ILE A 93 19.85 6.64 -2.62
N GLU A 94 19.87 7.89 -3.08
CA GLU A 94 20.13 9.05 -2.21
C GLU A 94 19.02 9.25 -1.16
N ALA A 95 17.77 8.95 -1.52
CA ALA A 95 16.63 9.13 -0.62
C ALA A 95 16.41 7.97 0.37
N LEU A 96 17.10 6.82 0.21
CA LEU A 96 16.77 5.56 0.89
C LEU A 96 16.75 5.69 2.42
N ASP A 97 17.74 6.35 3.01
CA ASP A 97 17.83 6.45 4.47
C ASP A 97 16.72 7.33 5.04
N ASP A 98 16.33 8.40 4.34
CA ASP A 98 15.22 9.26 4.77
C ASP A 98 13.87 8.58 4.53
N VAL A 99 13.71 7.82 3.44
CA VAL A 99 12.53 6.96 3.20
C VAL A 99 12.37 5.96 4.34
N CYS A 100 13.46 5.30 4.77
CA CYS A 100 13.42 4.35 5.88
C CYS A 100 13.05 5.01 7.21
N LYS A 101 13.56 6.22 7.49
CA LYS A 101 13.19 6.98 8.70
C LYS A 101 11.73 7.41 8.66
N PHE A 102 11.27 7.89 7.51
CA PHE A 102 9.88 8.32 7.31
C PHE A 102 8.91 7.15 7.49
N ASP A 103 9.20 6.03 6.83
CA ASP A 103 8.45 4.78 6.95
C ASP A 103 8.38 4.27 8.39
N ALA A 104 9.51 4.26 9.10
CA ALA A 104 9.54 3.79 10.49
C ALA A 104 8.72 4.67 11.45
N ARG A 105 8.45 5.95 11.13
CA ARG A 105 7.53 6.78 11.92
C ARG A 105 6.07 6.33 11.77
N ILE A 106 5.73 5.73 10.63
CA ILE A 106 4.42 5.20 10.27
C ILE A 106 4.26 3.79 10.82
N TRP A 107 5.14 2.87 10.41
CA TRP A 107 5.05 1.44 10.71
C TRP A 107 5.68 1.04 12.04
N LYS A 108 6.35 1.97 12.74
CA LYS A 108 7.07 1.77 14.02
C LYS A 108 8.16 0.69 13.98
N LYS A 109 8.45 0.14 12.80
CA LYS A 109 9.39 -0.96 12.54
C LYS A 109 10.14 -0.67 11.25
N SER A 110 11.36 -1.20 11.15
CA SER A 110 12.16 -1.03 9.94
C SER A 110 11.74 -1.99 8.84
N ARG A 111 11.42 -1.44 7.66
CA ARG A 111 11.25 -2.21 6.41
C ARG A 111 12.42 -2.00 5.44
N LYS A 112 13.62 -1.65 5.92
CA LYS A 112 14.75 -1.22 5.07
C LYS A 112 15.08 -2.18 3.93
N VAL A 113 15.10 -3.49 4.18
CA VAL A 113 15.39 -4.52 3.14
C VAL A 113 14.33 -4.51 2.05
N PHE A 114 13.07 -4.33 2.43
CA PHE A 114 11.98 -4.22 1.46
C PHE A 114 12.06 -2.91 0.68
N LEU A 115 12.21 -1.79 1.39
CA LEU A 115 12.26 -0.46 0.79
C LEU A 115 13.43 -0.33 -0.17
N SER A 116 14.61 -0.85 0.16
CA SER A 116 15.79 -0.79 -0.72
C SER A 116 15.53 -1.39 -2.08
N GLU A 117 14.79 -2.50 -2.15
CA GLU A 117 14.40 -3.10 -3.44
C GLU A 117 13.21 -2.36 -4.06
N TRP A 118 12.23 -1.99 -3.26
CA TRP A 118 10.95 -1.47 -3.74
C TRP A 118 11.05 -0.12 -4.42
N ILE A 119 11.79 0.83 -3.85
CA ILE A 119 11.90 2.19 -4.42
C ILE A 119 12.86 2.26 -5.63
N GLN A 120 13.64 1.20 -5.86
CA GLN A 120 14.62 1.11 -6.95
C GLN A 120 14.15 0.22 -8.13
N ARG A 121 12.90 -0.24 -8.08
CA ARG A 121 12.30 -1.06 -9.12
C ARG A 121 12.38 -0.41 -10.50
N LYS A 122 12.80 -1.18 -11.51
CA LYS A 122 12.93 -0.69 -12.90
C LYS A 122 11.59 -0.45 -13.61
N ASP A 123 10.53 -1.11 -13.15
CA ASP A 123 9.17 -0.98 -13.67
C ASP A 123 8.32 0.04 -12.87
N ALA A 124 8.98 0.81 -11.99
CA ALA A 124 8.34 1.78 -11.13
C ALA A 124 9.03 3.15 -11.26
N ARG A 125 8.26 4.19 -10.96
CA ARG A 125 8.74 5.55 -10.78
C ARG A 125 8.64 5.88 -9.29
N PHE A 126 9.77 6.20 -8.69
CA PHE A 126 9.88 6.73 -7.34
C PHE A 126 9.98 8.26 -7.38
N LEU A 127 9.40 8.91 -6.38
CA LEU A 127 9.53 10.33 -6.15
C LEU A 127 9.55 10.62 -4.64
N ALA A 128 10.44 11.50 -4.20
CA ALA A 128 10.43 12.08 -2.87
C ALA A 128 10.37 13.60 -2.93
N VAL A 129 9.72 14.21 -1.93
CA VAL A 129 9.54 15.66 -1.78
C VAL A 129 10.19 16.15 -0.50
N TYR A 130 10.85 17.30 -0.57
CA TYR A 130 11.62 17.89 0.53
C TYR A 130 11.38 19.39 0.66
N ILE A 131 11.49 19.89 1.90
CA ILE A 131 11.61 21.32 2.23
C ILE A 131 12.82 21.48 3.14
N ASN A 132 13.74 22.40 2.81
CA ASN A 132 14.94 22.71 3.61
C ASN A 132 15.77 21.47 4.04
N GLY A 133 15.79 20.43 3.20
CA GLY A 133 16.51 19.18 3.46
C GLY A 133 15.74 18.13 4.26
N GLU A 134 14.56 18.47 4.79
CA GLU A 134 13.67 17.49 5.46
C GLU A 134 12.71 16.85 4.45
N MET A 135 12.51 15.53 4.55
CA MET A 135 11.56 14.80 3.71
C MET A 135 10.13 15.06 4.18
N PHE A 136 9.29 15.51 3.25
CA PHE A 136 7.86 15.75 3.48
C PHE A 136 6.97 14.63 2.92
N GLY A 137 7.55 13.71 2.17
CA GLY A 137 6.86 12.52 1.68
C GLY A 137 7.62 11.81 0.58
N TYR A 138 7.16 10.62 0.25
CA TYR A 138 7.61 9.87 -0.90
C TYR A 138 6.48 9.02 -1.45
N GLY A 139 6.61 8.63 -2.72
CA GLY A 139 5.65 7.77 -3.36
C GLY A 139 6.25 6.97 -4.50
N VAL A 140 5.56 5.88 -4.83
CA VAL A 140 5.90 4.98 -5.93
C VAL A 140 4.66 4.73 -6.77
N ILE A 141 4.83 4.77 -8.09
CA ILE A 141 3.86 4.27 -9.07
C ILE A 141 4.52 3.22 -9.94
N ARG A 142 3.82 2.12 -10.24
CA ARG A 142 4.31 1.04 -11.10
C ARG A 142 3.22 0.55 -12.04
N HIS A 143 3.60 -0.14 -13.11
CA HIS A 143 2.63 -0.82 -13.96
C HIS A 143 1.89 -1.92 -13.18
N ALA A 144 0.59 -2.02 -13.42
CA ALA A 144 -0.22 -3.17 -13.05
C ALA A 144 -0.11 -4.26 -14.12
N THR A 145 -0.61 -5.45 -13.83
CA THR A 145 -0.63 -6.57 -14.79
C THR A 145 -1.64 -6.39 -15.93
N SER A 146 -2.60 -5.48 -15.80
CA SER A 146 -3.54 -5.11 -16.85
C SER A 146 -2.96 -4.05 -17.80
N LYS A 147 -3.32 -4.10 -19.08
CA LYS A 147 -2.96 -3.08 -20.07
C LYS A 147 -3.45 -1.69 -19.62
N SER A 148 -2.58 -0.68 -19.68
CA SER A 148 -2.83 0.70 -19.21
C SER A 148 -3.25 0.81 -17.72
N GLY A 149 -2.92 -0.19 -16.91
CA GLY A 149 -3.15 -0.17 -15.47
C GLY A 149 -1.89 0.24 -14.71
N TYR A 150 -2.07 0.98 -13.62
CA TYR A 150 -1.00 1.36 -12.70
C TYR A 150 -1.42 1.10 -11.26
N LEU A 151 -0.43 0.96 -10.39
CA LEU A 151 -0.61 0.83 -8.96
C LEU A 151 0.22 1.90 -8.26
N PHE A 152 -0.43 2.71 -7.44
CA PHE A 152 0.25 3.51 -6.43
C PHE A 152 0.52 2.68 -5.20
N GLY A 153 1.74 2.78 -4.66
CA GLY A 153 2.04 2.15 -3.39
C GLY A 153 3.54 1.99 -3.11
N PRO A 154 4.03 2.48 -1.95
CA PRO A 154 3.32 3.37 -1.02
C PRO A 154 3.23 4.80 -1.56
N ILE A 155 2.33 5.61 -1.01
CA ILE A 155 2.38 7.08 -1.05
C ILE A 155 2.16 7.58 0.37
N TYR A 156 3.23 8.11 0.97
CA TYR A 156 3.18 8.72 2.30
C TYR A 156 3.59 10.20 2.22
N ALA A 157 2.86 11.07 2.90
CA ALA A 157 3.14 12.50 2.95
C ALA A 157 2.72 13.11 4.29
N ILE A 158 3.48 14.08 4.78
CA ILE A 158 3.20 14.81 6.04
C ILE A 158 1.92 15.64 5.92
N ASN A 159 1.59 16.12 4.72
CA ASN A 159 0.43 16.95 4.46
C ASN A 159 -0.06 16.84 3.01
N ASP A 160 -1.20 17.45 2.78
CA ASP A 160 -1.92 17.42 1.50
C ASP A 160 -1.12 18.09 0.35
N GLU A 161 -0.36 19.16 0.62
CA GLU A 161 0.44 19.82 -0.41
C GLU A 161 1.60 18.92 -0.89
N ALA A 162 2.24 18.20 0.04
CA ALA A 162 3.26 17.22 -0.28
C ALA A 162 2.67 16.05 -1.05
N PHE A 163 1.48 15.56 -0.66
CA PHE A 163 0.76 14.53 -1.42
C PHE A 163 0.44 14.97 -2.84
N LEU A 164 -0.10 16.17 -3.04
CA LEU A 164 -0.44 16.68 -4.37
C LEU A 164 0.80 16.84 -5.26
N THR A 165 1.92 17.29 -4.67
CA THR A 165 3.21 17.38 -5.38
C THR A 165 3.71 15.99 -5.79
N LEU A 166 3.55 14.98 -4.93
CA LEU A 166 3.86 13.59 -5.26
C LEU A 166 2.95 13.06 -6.35
N PHE A 167 1.63 13.29 -6.24
CA PHE A 167 0.64 12.88 -7.22
C PHE A 167 0.99 13.41 -8.61
N ASP A 168 1.14 14.74 -8.76
CA ASP A 168 1.49 15.37 -10.03
C ASP A 168 2.80 14.82 -10.63
N GLY A 169 3.82 14.67 -9.78
CA GLY A 169 5.13 14.18 -10.22
C GLY A 169 5.16 12.69 -10.54
N LEU A 170 4.28 11.86 -9.96
CA LEU A 170 4.18 10.44 -10.26
C LEU A 170 3.32 10.17 -11.49
N VAL A 171 2.23 10.93 -11.69
CA VAL A 171 1.36 10.76 -12.88
C VAL A 171 1.90 11.45 -14.14
N GLU A 172 2.99 12.20 -14.05
CA GLU A 172 3.61 12.93 -15.17
C GLU A 172 3.85 12.04 -16.40
N SER A 173 4.25 10.77 -16.19
CA SER A 173 4.54 9.80 -17.27
C SER A 173 3.41 8.80 -17.55
N VAL A 174 2.25 8.93 -16.89
CA VAL A 174 1.10 8.04 -17.06
C VAL A 174 0.27 8.49 -18.26
N GLU A 175 -0.35 7.57 -19.00
CA GLU A 175 -1.26 7.91 -20.11
C GLU A 175 -2.58 8.53 -19.61
N ASN A 176 -3.25 9.33 -20.45
CA ASN A 176 -4.49 10.01 -20.03
C ASN A 176 -5.66 9.06 -19.79
N ASP A 177 -5.70 7.92 -20.49
CA ASP A 177 -6.72 6.87 -20.38
C ASP A 177 -6.34 5.76 -19.37
N ALA A 178 -5.25 5.96 -18.63
CA ALA A 178 -4.79 4.99 -17.65
C ALA A 178 -5.76 4.85 -16.47
N VAL A 179 -5.78 3.65 -15.90
CA VAL A 179 -6.47 3.35 -14.63
C VAL A 179 -5.41 3.18 -13.56
N ILE A 180 -5.42 4.04 -12.54
CA ILE A 180 -4.53 3.91 -11.38
C ILE A 180 -5.34 3.34 -10.22
N GLU A 181 -4.91 2.21 -9.68
CA GLU A 181 -5.47 1.66 -8.45
C GLU A 181 -4.55 1.98 -7.27
N LEU A 182 -5.15 2.26 -6.12
CA LEU A 182 -4.45 2.44 -4.85
C LEU A 182 -5.24 1.82 -3.71
N ARG A 183 -4.55 1.55 -2.61
CA ARG A 183 -5.13 1.02 -1.38
C ARG A 183 -4.95 2.09 -0.30
N SER A 184 -6.03 2.75 0.12
CA SER A 184 -5.99 3.81 1.12
C SER A 184 -6.52 3.29 2.46
N PRO A 185 -5.93 3.65 3.62
CA PRO A 185 -6.62 3.53 4.89
C PRO A 185 -7.97 4.23 4.80
N SER A 186 -9.04 3.57 5.24
CA SER A 186 -10.41 4.06 5.01
C SER A 186 -10.69 5.38 5.70
N ILE A 187 -9.94 5.68 6.76
CA ILE A 187 -10.00 6.98 7.46
C ILE A 187 -9.51 8.14 6.59
N ASN A 188 -8.69 7.88 5.57
CA ASN A 188 -8.12 8.89 4.66
C ASN A 188 -8.81 8.96 3.30
N SER A 189 -9.72 8.03 2.98
CA SER A 189 -10.38 7.96 1.68
C SER A 189 -11.17 9.24 1.36
N ALA A 190 -11.93 9.78 2.32
CA ALA A 190 -12.68 11.01 2.12
C ALA A 190 -11.77 12.21 1.82
N ARG A 191 -10.64 12.33 2.54
CA ARG A 191 -9.62 13.35 2.28
C ARG A 191 -9.04 13.21 0.87
N LEU A 192 -8.71 11.98 0.46
CA LEU A 192 -8.20 11.70 -0.88
C LEU A 192 -9.19 12.10 -1.98
N HIS A 193 -10.49 11.78 -1.80
CA HIS A 193 -11.56 12.20 -2.71
C HIS A 193 -11.65 13.72 -2.81
N GLN A 194 -11.53 14.45 -1.70
CA GLN A 194 -11.57 15.91 -1.69
C GLN A 194 -10.36 16.54 -2.40
N LEU A 195 -9.15 16.01 -2.18
CA LEU A 195 -7.92 16.58 -2.75
C LEU A 195 -7.80 16.45 -4.26
N LEU A 196 -8.36 15.36 -4.79
CA LEU A 196 -8.37 15.04 -6.21
C LEU A 196 -9.70 15.40 -6.88
N ASP A 197 -10.61 16.05 -6.13
CA ASP A 197 -11.83 16.60 -6.71
C ASP A 197 -11.47 17.59 -7.83
N ASN A 198 -12.18 17.49 -8.95
CA ASN A 198 -11.89 18.20 -10.22
C ASN A 198 -10.56 17.87 -10.91
N ARG A 199 -9.67 17.05 -10.32
CA ARG A 199 -8.43 16.59 -10.97
C ARG A 199 -8.55 15.21 -11.59
N ALA A 200 -9.34 14.33 -10.99
CA ALA A 200 -9.58 13.00 -11.48
C ALA A 200 -10.93 12.45 -11.00
N THR A 201 -11.40 11.39 -11.66
CA THR A 201 -12.55 10.61 -11.18
C THR A 201 -12.05 9.52 -10.23
N LEU A 202 -12.58 9.49 -9.01
CA LEU A 202 -12.27 8.48 -8.00
C LEU A 202 -13.48 7.58 -7.76
N ASN A 203 -13.28 6.27 -7.82
CA ASN A 203 -14.30 5.26 -7.52
C ASN A 203 -13.81 4.25 -6.49
N ASN A 204 -14.60 4.02 -5.44
CA ASN A 204 -14.36 2.93 -4.50
C ASN A 204 -14.73 1.59 -5.15
N TYR A 205 -13.78 0.67 -5.23
CA TYR A 205 -13.94 -0.62 -5.91
C TYR A 205 -14.16 -1.78 -4.94
N SER A 206 -13.37 -1.85 -3.89
CA SER A 206 -13.48 -2.90 -2.87
C SER A 206 -12.97 -2.40 -1.52
N LYS A 207 -13.16 -3.21 -0.48
CA LYS A 207 -12.77 -2.90 0.88
C LYS A 207 -12.22 -4.15 1.55
N TYR A 208 -11.06 -4.02 2.16
CA TYR A 208 -10.40 -5.08 2.92
C TYR A 208 -10.34 -4.72 4.41
N ILE A 209 -10.31 -5.77 5.23
CA ILE A 209 -9.97 -5.69 6.64
C ILE A 209 -8.66 -6.43 6.87
N THR A 210 -7.74 -5.82 7.61
CA THR A 210 -6.52 -6.49 8.05
C THR A 210 -6.79 -7.21 9.37
N GLN A 211 -6.36 -8.45 9.48
CA GLN A 211 -6.50 -9.24 10.71
C GLN A 211 -5.23 -10.03 10.99
N TYR A 212 -4.99 -10.29 12.27
CA TYR A 212 -3.75 -10.87 12.79
C TYR A 212 -4.00 -12.04 13.74
N THR A 213 -3.00 -12.91 13.89
CA THR A 213 -3.08 -14.06 14.80
C THR A 213 -2.77 -13.74 16.25
N LYS A 214 -1.89 -12.76 16.54
CA LYS A 214 -1.44 -12.47 17.92
C LYS A 214 -1.83 -11.07 18.41
N SER A 215 -1.64 -10.03 17.60
CA SER A 215 -1.97 -8.66 17.98
C SER A 215 -2.05 -7.75 16.75
N VAL A 216 -2.73 -6.60 16.87
CA VAL A 216 -2.69 -5.56 15.85
C VAL A 216 -1.41 -4.73 16.04
N PRO A 217 -0.53 -4.61 15.03
CA PRO A 217 0.63 -3.73 15.11
C PRO A 217 0.21 -2.26 15.16
N GLU A 218 0.91 -1.45 15.95
CA GLU A 218 0.70 0.00 15.97
C GLU A 218 1.15 0.62 14.63
N CYS A 219 0.27 1.44 14.04
CA CYS A 219 0.57 2.19 12.82
C CYS A 219 -0.01 3.59 12.90
N ASN A 220 0.75 4.59 12.47
CA ASN A 220 0.23 5.93 12.23
C ASN A 220 -0.31 6.03 10.81
N TYR A 221 -1.63 5.95 10.65
CA TYR A 221 -2.29 6.04 9.34
C TYR A 221 -2.44 7.46 8.80
N GLU A 222 -2.30 8.51 9.62
CA GLU A 222 -2.52 9.89 9.18
C GLU A 222 -1.74 10.24 7.90
N PRO A 223 -0.42 9.99 7.78
CA PRO A 223 0.34 10.40 6.59
C PRO A 223 0.19 9.44 5.40
N VAL A 224 -0.69 8.43 5.47
CA VAL A 224 -0.77 7.34 4.50
C VAL A 224 -1.88 7.60 3.48
N TYR A 225 -1.52 7.92 2.24
CA TYR A 225 -2.48 8.08 1.14
C TYR A 225 -2.63 6.80 0.32
N ALA A 226 -1.56 6.02 0.20
CA ALA A 226 -1.60 4.67 -0.35
C ALA A 226 -0.64 3.75 0.42
N ILE A 227 -1.11 2.58 0.81
CA ILE A 227 -0.23 1.50 1.30
C ILE A 227 0.55 0.89 0.14
N THR A 228 1.61 0.16 0.47
CA THR A 228 2.51 -0.49 -0.48
C THR A 228 1.78 -1.42 -1.45
N ASP A 229 1.09 -2.42 -0.90
CA ASP A 229 0.21 -3.39 -1.58
C ASP A 229 -0.49 -4.23 -0.49
N THR A 230 -1.29 -5.24 -0.86
CA THR A 230 -1.84 -6.23 0.07
C THR A 230 -0.80 -7.23 0.59
N SER A 231 0.43 -7.24 0.09
CA SER A 231 1.43 -8.23 0.52
C SER A 231 2.18 -7.86 1.78
N ILE A 232 1.96 -6.64 2.28
CA ILE A 232 2.66 -6.04 3.42
C ILE A 232 1.63 -5.27 4.25
N PRO A 233 1.80 -5.21 5.58
CA PRO A 233 0.79 -4.64 6.45
C PRO A 233 0.50 -3.13 6.24
N VAL A 234 1.41 -2.34 5.64
CA VAL A 234 1.25 -0.92 5.23
C VAL A 234 2.22 -0.56 4.10
#